data_AF-A0A7W5GS79-F1
#
_entry.id   AF-A0A7W5GS79-F1
#
_cell.length_a   1.000
_cell.length_b   1.000
_cell.length_c   1.000
_cell.angle_alpha   90.00
_cell.angle_beta   90.00
_cell.angle_gamma   90.00
#
_symmetry.space_group_name_H-M   'P 1'
#
loop_
_entity.id
_entity.type
_entity.pdbx_description
1 polymer ?
#
loop_
_entity_poly.entity_id
_entity_poly.type
_entity_poly.pdbx_seq_one_letter_code
_entity_poly.pdbx_strand_id
1 'polypeptide(L)'
;MQLSRTLYNLQLTFAETGTGAYLTGVDVLIEPLGPGAALGPFKDCGPLLYVVLAPGAYRVRATYRGIVRTANVKIARGTTSSTLYWPILPD
;
A
#
# COMPACT_ATOMS: atom_id res chain seq x y z
N MET A 1 -15.82 4.35 -27.24
CA MET A 1 -15.48 3.79 -25.92
C MET A 1 -14.34 4.59 -25.34
N GLN A 2 -14.61 5.43 -24.35
CA GLN A 2 -13.59 6.30 -23.76
C GLN A 2 -12.86 5.49 -22.69
N LEU A 3 -11.61 5.11 -22.96
CA LEU A 3 -10.72 4.45 -21.99
C LEU A 3 -10.29 5.50 -20.96
N SER A 4 -11.12 5.74 -19.95
CA SER A 4 -10.80 6.64 -18.85
C SER A 4 -9.66 6.03 -18.02
N ARG A 5 -8.47 6.60 -18.22
CA ARG A 5 -7.26 6.46 -17.39
C ARG A 5 -7.62 6.52 -15.89
N THR A 6 -7.87 5.37 -15.27
CA THR A 6 -7.70 5.22 -13.83
C THR A 6 -6.29 4.70 -13.64
N LEU A 7 -5.31 5.60 -13.77
CA LEU A 7 -3.91 5.20 -13.93
C LEU A 7 -3.32 4.49 -12.71
N TYR A 8 -3.90 4.69 -11.52
CA TYR A 8 -3.54 4.01 -10.28
C TYR A 8 -4.80 3.91 -9.43
N ASN A 9 -5.22 2.68 -9.12
CA ASN A 9 -6.45 2.40 -8.40
C ASN A 9 -6.22 1.96 -6.95
N LEU A 10 -4.96 1.85 -6.53
CA LEU A 10 -4.56 1.77 -5.13
C LEU A 10 -3.61 2.91 -4.80
N GLN A 11 -3.93 3.67 -3.76
CA GLN A 11 -3.06 4.66 -3.12
C GLN A 11 -2.77 4.21 -1.69
N LEU A 12 -1.49 4.05 -1.37
CA LEU A 12 -1.03 3.79 -0.02
C LEU A 12 -0.33 5.02 0.53
N THR A 13 -0.59 5.33 1.81
CA THR A 13 0.09 6.38 2.55
C THR A 13 0.76 5.76 3.77
N PHE A 14 2.01 6.15 4.06
CA PHE A 14 2.75 5.65 5.21
C PHE A 14 3.00 6.79 6.19
N ALA A 15 2.60 6.60 7.44
CA ALA A 15 2.73 7.63 8.46
C ALA A 15 2.97 7.05 9.86
N GLU A 16 3.43 7.88 10.77
CA GLU A 16 3.48 7.59 12.19
C GLU A 16 2.13 7.82 12.86
N THR A 17 1.75 6.91 13.75
CA THR A 17 0.65 7.09 14.69
C THR A 17 0.99 8.22 15.65
N GLY A 18 0.03 9.11 15.91
CA GLY A 18 0.16 10.18 16.90
C GLY A 18 0.63 11.50 16.27
N THR A 19 1.76 11.50 15.56
CA THR A 19 2.30 12.70 14.90
C THR A 19 1.72 12.92 13.50
N GLY A 20 1.35 11.84 12.81
CA GLY A 20 0.99 11.89 11.39
C GLY A 20 2.18 12.16 10.47
N ALA A 21 3.41 12.10 10.99
CA ALA A 21 4.62 12.32 10.20
C ALA A 21 4.74 11.27 9.10
N TYR A 22 5.08 11.70 7.90
CA TYR A 22 5.20 10.82 6.74
C TYR A 22 6.46 9.96 6.81
N LEU A 23 6.33 8.70 6.41
CA LEU A 23 7.41 7.71 6.46
C LEU A 23 7.92 7.35 5.06
N THR A 24 9.24 7.28 4.92
CA THR A 24 9.96 6.69 3.77
C THR A 24 10.70 5.43 4.23
N GLY A 25 11.29 4.65 3.32
CA GLY A 25 11.98 3.40 3.69
C GLY A 25 11.05 2.23 3.99
N VAL A 26 9.85 2.25 3.42
CA VAL A 26 8.85 1.19 3.65
C VAL A 26 8.94 0.13 2.54
N ASP A 27 9.18 -1.11 2.93
CA ASP A 27 9.15 -2.26 2.03
C ASP A 27 7.72 -2.78 1.88
N VAL A 28 7.20 -2.89 0.67
CA VAL A 28 5.82 -3.29 0.41
C VAL A 28 5.74 -4.55 -0.43
N LEU A 29 4.92 -5.51 -0.01
CA LEU A 29 4.55 -6.68 -0.76
C LEU A 29 3.02 -6.75 -0.85
N ILE A 30 2.48 -6.90 -2.05
CA ILE A 30 1.03 -6.96 -2.28
C ILE A 30 0.68 -8.34 -2.81
N GLU A 31 -0.18 -9.07 -2.10
CA GLU A 31 -0.58 -10.41 -2.49
C GLU A 31 -2.07 -10.45 -2.80
N PRO A 32 -2.49 -11.07 -3.91
CA PRO A 32 -3.89 -11.38 -4.11
C PRO A 32 -4.35 -12.38 -3.03
N LEU A 33 -5.57 -12.21 -2.51
CA LEU A 33 -6.21 -13.19 -1.62
C LEU A 33 -6.84 -14.36 -2.40
N GLY A 34 -6.92 -14.24 -3.73
CA GLY A 34 -7.31 -15.29 -4.66
C GLY A 34 -6.14 -15.72 -5.55
N PRO A 35 -6.40 -16.40 -6.68
CA PRO A 35 -5.36 -16.80 -7.61
C PRO A 35 -4.64 -15.58 -8.20
N GLY A 36 -3.33 -15.69 -8.33
CA GLY A 36 -2.48 -14.65 -8.91
C GLY A 36 -1.09 -14.63 -8.27
N ALA A 37 -0.17 -13.91 -8.89
CA ALA A 37 1.15 -13.68 -8.35
C ALA A 37 1.16 -12.46 -7.41
N ALA A 38 2.03 -12.50 -6.40
CA ALA A 38 2.32 -11.32 -5.61
C ALA A 38 2.97 -10.22 -6.48
N LEU A 39 2.67 -8.97 -6.17
CA LEU A 39 3.32 -7.80 -6.74
C LEU A 39 4.34 -7.26 -5.74
N GLY A 40 5.58 -7.09 -6.22
CA GLY A 40 6.73 -6.68 -5.43
C GLY A 40 7.71 -7.83 -5.16
N PRO A 41 8.58 -7.71 -4.14
CA PRO A 41 8.61 -6.63 -3.16
C PRO A 41 9.03 -5.29 -3.76
N PHE A 42 8.28 -4.24 -3.45
CA PHE A 42 8.71 -2.86 -3.65
C PHE A 42 9.56 -2.45 -2.45
N LYS A 43 10.75 -1.92 -2.68
CA LYS A 43 11.71 -1.57 -1.64
C LYS A 43 11.82 -0.06 -1.50
N ASP A 44 12.11 0.39 -0.28
CA ASP A 44 12.38 1.80 0.02
C ASP A 44 11.28 2.77 -0.46
N CYS A 45 10.01 2.39 -0.25
CA CYS A 45 8.87 3.20 -0.66
C CYS A 45 8.56 4.32 0.34
N GLY A 46 7.89 5.36 -0.15
CA GLY A 46 7.18 6.33 0.67
C GLY A 46 7.36 7.77 0.19
N PRO A 47 6.56 8.71 0.73
CA PRO A 47 5.49 8.48 1.72
C PRO A 47 4.16 8.02 1.11
N LEU A 48 4.07 8.07 -0.22
CA LEU A 48 2.93 7.63 -1.01
C LEU A 48 3.39 6.55 -1.98
N LEU A 49 2.59 5.49 -2.12
CA LEU A 49 2.80 4.46 -3.14
C LEU A 49 1.51 4.27 -3.93
N TYR A 50 1.61 4.45 -5.26
CA TYR A 50 0.49 4.32 -6.19
C TYR A 50 0.67 3.06 -7.04
N VAL A 51 -0.35 2.21 -7.07
CA VAL A 51 -0.29 0.90 -7.75
C VAL A 51 -1.53 0.70 -8.61
N VAL A 52 -1.34 0.06 -9.77
CA VAL A 52 -2.43 -0.49 -10.59
C VAL A 52 -2.60 -1.96 -10.26
N LEU A 53 -3.79 -2.33 -9.86
CA LEU A 53 -4.17 -3.70 -9.58
C LEU A 53 -5.39 -4.09 -10.42
N ALA A 54 -5.50 -5.38 -10.76
CA ALA A 54 -6.77 -5.88 -11.27
C ALA A 54 -7.85 -5.76 -10.17
N PRO A 55 -9.14 -5.68 -10.52
CA PRO A 55 -10.20 -5.77 -9.53
C PRO A 55 -10.09 -7.07 -8.73
N GLY A 56 -10.15 -6.98 -7.40
CA GLY A 56 -9.89 -8.12 -6.53
C GLY A 56 -9.64 -7.73 -5.08
N ALA A 57 -9.44 -8.73 -4.23
CA ALA A 57 -9.05 -8.52 -2.83
C ALA A 57 -7.56 -8.82 -2.67
N TYR A 58 -6.85 -7.93 -1.98
CA TYR A 58 -5.41 -7.99 -1.80
C TYR A 58 -5.03 -7.79 -0.35
N ARG A 59 -3.94 -8.44 0.06
CA ARG A 59 -3.24 -8.20 1.30
C ARG A 59 -1.98 -7.39 1.01
N VAL A 60 -1.90 -6.21 1.59
CA VAL A 60 -0.71 -5.37 1.58
C VAL A 60 0.07 -5.67 2.86
N ARG A 61 1.32 -6.10 2.73
CA ARG A 61 2.29 -6.17 3.82
C ARG A 61 3.32 -5.06 3.62
N ALA A 62 3.34 -4.10 4.52
CA ALA A 62 4.30 -3.01 4.52
C ALA A 62 5.22 -3.17 5.74
N THR A 63 6.53 -3.03 5.56
CA THR A 63 7.54 -3.19 6.60
C THR A 63 8.36 -1.92 6.72
N TYR A 64 8.40 -1.34 7.92
CA TYR A 64 9.21 -0.18 8.22
C TYR A 64 10.05 -0.48 9.45
N ARG A 65 11.38 -0.36 9.33
CA ARG A 65 12.35 -0.66 10.41
C ARG A 65 12.06 -2.00 11.13
N GLY A 66 11.75 -3.05 10.36
CA GLY A 66 11.44 -4.39 10.89
C GLY A 66 10.01 -4.59 11.42
N ILE A 67 9.20 -3.54 11.51
CA ILE A 67 7.81 -3.63 11.97
C ILE A 67 6.89 -3.80 10.76
N VAL A 68 6.17 -4.93 10.74
CA VAL A 68 5.21 -5.25 9.68
C VAL A 68 3.82 -4.71 10.03
N ARG A 69 3.21 -4.01 9.07
CA ARG A 69 1.79 -3.65 9.05
C ARG A 69 1.11 -4.34 7.89
N THR A 70 -0.05 -4.91 8.16
CA THR A 70 -0.86 -5.61 7.16
C THR A 70 -2.19 -4.88 6.98
N ALA A 71 -2.58 -4.64 5.73
CA ALA A 71 -3.88 -4.10 5.38
C ALA A 71 -4.53 -4.97 4.30
N ASN A 72 -5.81 -5.31 4.47
CA ASN A 72 -6.58 -5.94 3.40
C ASN A 72 -7.30 -4.83 2.63
N VAL A 73 -7.11 -4.78 1.32
CA VAL A 73 -7.74 -3.80 0.43
C VAL A 73 -8.58 -4.51 -0.63
N LYS A 74 -9.71 -3.91 -0.99
CA LYS A 74 -10.59 -4.41 -2.06
C LYS A 74 -10.58 -3.41 -3.19
N ILE A 75 -10.02 -3.82 -4.33
CA ILE A 75 -9.95 -3.04 -5.55
C ILE A 75 -11.22 -3.31 -6.36
N ALA A 76 -11.98 -2.26 -6.61
CA ALA A 76 -13.20 -2.31 -7.40
C ALA A 76 -13.14 -1.22 -8.49
N ARG A 77 -14.28 -0.59 -8.82
CA ARG A 77 -14.29 0.59 -9.69
C ARG A 77 -13.86 1.82 -8.88
N GLY A 78 -12.90 2.58 -9.40
CA GLY A 78 -12.39 3.81 -8.78
C GLY A 78 -11.09 3.62 -8.01
N THR A 79 -10.71 4.63 -7.22
CA THR A 79 -9.48 4.65 -6.42
C THR A 79 -9.76 4.16 -5.00
N THR A 80 -8.96 3.21 -4.54
CA THR A 80 -8.93 2.74 -3.16
C THR A 80 -7.72 3.38 -2.46
N SER A 81 -7.96 4.08 -1.35
CA SER A 81 -6.90 4.68 -0.54
C SER A 81 -6.79 3.98 0.81
N SER A 82 -5.57 3.69 1.26
CA SER A 82 -5.31 3.09 2.56
C SER A 82 -4.08 3.72 3.20
N THR A 83 -4.23 4.18 4.44
CA THR A 83 -3.11 4.69 5.23
C THR A 83 -2.67 3.62 6.23
N LEU A 84 -1.38 3.29 6.21
CA LEU A 84 -0.76 2.41 7.18
C LEU A 84 0.02 3.26 8.19
N TYR A 85 -0.18 2.93 9.47
CA TYR A 85 0.44 3.65 10.57
C TYR A 85 1.41 2.78 11.36
N TRP A 86 2.57 3.35 11.68
CA TRP A 86 3.58 2.76 12.56
C TRP A 86 3.66 3.51 13.88
N PRO A 87 4.05 2.86 14.99
CA PRO A 87 4.32 3.60 16.21
C PRO A 87 5.49 4.57 15.97
N ILE A 88 5.51 5.67 16.73
CA ILE A 88 6.67 6.54 16.80
C ILE A 88 7.84 5.70 17.29
N LEU A 89 8.89 5.59 16.49
CA LEU A 89 10.08 4.87 16.88
C LEU A 89 11.07 5.85 17.51
N PRO A 90 11.70 5.51 18.65
CA PRO A 90 12.84 6.27 19.12
C PRO A 90 13.94 6.22 18.06
N ASP A 91 14.61 7.35 17.83
CA ASP A 91 15.76 7.47 16.93
C ASP A 91 16.95 6.58 17.36
#